data_AF-A0A150NWE6-F1
#
_entry.id   AF-A0A150NWE6-F1
#
_cell.length_a   1.000
_cell.length_b   1.000
_cell.length_c   1.000
_cell.angle_alpha   90.00
_cell.angle_beta   90.00
_cell.angle_gamma   90.00
#
_symmetry.space_group_name_H-M   'P 1'
#
loop_
_entity.id
_entity.type
_entity.pdbx_description
1 polymer ?
#
loop_
_entity_poly.entity_id
_entity_poly.type
_entity_poly.pdbx_seq_one_letter_code
_entity_poly.pdbx_strand_id
1 'polypeptide(L)'
;MKYTTKKVIITIIHFSGKDELFYKLKGLKIIDNGSQDLYKHSIDYKSVNLPNTIHSLGYYFYFGFQEMTKVGIEMRLRLPDTETTINVDYQYDVNNQQLERFMWYYDDESTGYFQQSQIEAFLVEHGKTVDEIRKEADNVLRNKVLKDWTTIYSSRFGPDNWGEVSVKDIWRTE
;
A
#
# COMPACT_ATOMS: atom_id res chain seq x y z
N MET A 1 -14.10 1.57 31.40
CA MET A 1 -13.96 2.52 30.29
C MET A 1 -12.57 2.32 29.67
N LYS A 2 -12.47 1.67 28.50
CA LYS A 2 -11.22 1.56 27.73
C LYS A 2 -11.58 1.69 26.25
N TYR A 3 -11.54 2.90 25.73
CA TYR A 3 -11.71 3.16 24.29
C TYR A 3 -10.33 3.04 23.63
N THR A 4 -10.03 1.88 23.06
CA THR A 4 -8.76 1.61 22.38
C THR A 4 -8.73 2.32 21.03
N THR A 5 -7.66 3.06 20.79
CA THR A 5 -7.38 3.92 19.64
C THR A 5 -7.26 3.12 18.33
N LYS A 6 -8.38 2.83 17.66
CA LYS A 6 -8.42 2.31 16.27
C LYS A 6 -7.62 3.22 15.32
N LYS A 7 -6.68 2.67 14.54
CA LYS A 7 -5.64 3.32 13.71
C LYS A 7 -6.16 3.85 12.35
N VAL A 8 -5.36 4.61 11.60
CA VAL A 8 -5.70 5.15 10.26
C VAL A 8 -6.18 4.06 9.30
N ILE A 9 -5.43 2.96 9.22
CA ILE A 9 -5.69 1.88 8.27
C ILE A 9 -6.94 1.09 8.72
N ILE A 10 -7.19 0.99 10.03
CA ILE A 10 -8.44 0.43 10.59
C ILE A 10 -9.67 1.25 10.15
N THR A 11 -9.51 2.53 9.82
CA THR A 11 -10.61 3.37 9.36
C THR A 11 -10.96 3.10 7.89
N ILE A 12 -9.97 2.68 7.09
CA ILE A 12 -10.19 2.15 5.73
C ILE A 12 -10.94 0.79 5.81
N ILE A 13 -10.67 -0.01 6.85
CA ILE A 13 -11.26 -1.34 7.11
C ILE A 13 -12.70 -1.28 7.62
N HIS A 14 -13.06 -0.32 8.46
CA HIS A 14 -14.41 -0.26 9.05
C HIS A 14 -15.51 0.17 8.05
N PHE A 15 -15.14 0.57 6.84
CA PHE A 15 -16.01 1.32 5.93
C PHE A 15 -16.23 0.70 4.54
N SER A 16 -15.50 -0.36 4.20
CA SER A 16 -15.65 -1.10 2.93
C SER A 16 -16.95 -1.90 2.80
N GLY A 17 -17.83 -1.87 3.81
CA GLY A 17 -19.15 -2.49 3.76
C GLY A 17 -20.29 -1.55 3.32
N LYS A 18 -20.00 -0.30 2.92
CA LYS A 18 -21.03 0.66 2.46
C LYS A 18 -20.65 1.32 1.14
N ASP A 19 -21.36 0.95 0.08
CA ASP A 19 -21.22 1.43 -1.30
C ASP A 19 -21.09 2.96 -1.46
N GLU A 20 -21.73 3.74 -0.58
CA GLU A 20 -21.81 5.21 -0.67
C GLU A 20 -20.45 5.92 -0.62
N LEU A 21 -19.48 5.41 0.16
CA LEU A 21 -18.12 5.97 0.22
C LEU A 21 -17.26 5.51 -0.96
N PHE A 22 -17.52 4.32 -1.53
CA PHE A 22 -16.89 3.91 -2.79
C PHE A 22 -17.26 4.84 -3.95
N TYR A 23 -18.49 5.35 -3.99
CA TYR A 23 -18.87 6.37 -4.96
C TYR A 23 -18.14 7.70 -4.75
N LYS A 24 -17.83 8.09 -3.49
CA LYS A 24 -16.98 9.26 -3.19
C LYS A 24 -15.52 9.02 -3.56
N LEU A 25 -15.01 7.80 -3.39
CA LEU A 25 -13.70 7.35 -3.89
C LEU A 25 -13.62 7.36 -5.43
N LYS A 26 -14.69 6.98 -6.15
CA LYS A 26 -14.74 7.08 -7.63
C LYS A 26 -14.54 8.53 -8.13
N GLY A 27 -14.90 9.52 -7.32
CA GLY A 27 -14.61 10.94 -7.55
C GLY A 27 -13.11 11.28 -7.49
N LEU A 28 -12.29 10.50 -6.79
CA LEU A 28 -10.84 10.69 -6.65
C LEU A 28 -10.01 10.16 -7.83
N LYS A 29 -10.62 10.03 -9.02
CA LYS A 29 -9.97 9.51 -10.24
C LYS A 29 -9.38 8.12 -9.98
N ILE A 30 -10.19 7.27 -9.36
CA ILE A 30 -9.87 5.91 -8.97
C ILE A 30 -10.78 4.94 -9.74
N ILE A 31 -10.29 3.76 -10.13
CA ILE A 31 -11.04 2.74 -10.88
C ILE A 31 -11.16 1.48 -10.03
N ASP A 32 -12.38 0.97 -9.87
CA ASP A 32 -12.64 -0.39 -9.38
C ASP A 32 -12.38 -1.35 -10.55
N ASN A 33 -11.38 -2.23 -10.41
CA ASN A 33 -11.00 -3.13 -11.50
C ASN A 33 -11.92 -4.35 -11.64
N GLY A 34 -12.93 -4.50 -10.77
CA GLY A 34 -13.89 -5.60 -10.85
C GLY A 34 -13.24 -6.97 -10.64
N SER A 35 -12.24 -7.03 -9.75
CA SER A 35 -11.54 -8.27 -9.39
C SER A 35 -12.52 -9.44 -9.23
N GLN A 36 -12.30 -10.50 -10.01
CA GLN A 36 -13.11 -11.72 -9.97
C GLN A 36 -12.79 -12.59 -8.75
N ASP A 37 -11.73 -12.27 -8.01
CA ASP A 37 -11.38 -12.95 -6.77
C ASP A 37 -12.32 -12.48 -5.67
N LEU A 38 -13.25 -13.35 -5.27
CA LEU A 38 -14.31 -13.09 -4.28
C LEU A 38 -13.79 -12.53 -2.96
N TYR A 39 -12.50 -12.74 -2.66
CA TYR A 39 -11.87 -12.30 -1.43
C TYR A 39 -11.04 -11.03 -1.58
N LYS A 40 -10.74 -10.59 -2.81
CA LYS A 40 -9.87 -9.43 -3.08
C LYS A 40 -10.62 -8.37 -3.89
N HIS A 41 -10.95 -7.25 -3.26
CA HIS A 41 -11.37 -6.05 -3.98
C HIS A 41 -10.19 -5.11 -4.16
N SER A 42 -10.02 -4.52 -5.35
CA SER A 42 -8.92 -3.60 -5.63
C SER A 42 -9.36 -2.33 -6.33
N ILE A 43 -8.65 -1.26 -6.01
CA ILE A 43 -9.00 0.12 -6.30
C ILE A 43 -7.72 0.84 -6.71
N ASP A 44 -7.63 1.23 -7.98
CA ASP A 44 -6.40 1.79 -8.54
C ASP A 44 -6.52 3.29 -8.82
N TYR A 45 -5.45 4.05 -8.57
CA TYR A 45 -5.35 5.43 -9.02
C TYR A 45 -5.22 5.49 -10.55
N LYS A 46 -5.93 6.42 -11.19
CA LYS A 46 -5.69 6.72 -12.60
C LYS A 46 -4.29 7.29 -12.78
N SER A 47 -3.52 6.69 -13.70
CA SER A 47 -2.12 7.04 -14.01
C SER A 47 -1.88 8.52 -14.24
N VAL A 48 -2.80 9.23 -14.90
CA VAL A 48 -2.72 10.67 -15.20
C VAL A 48 -2.61 11.60 -13.97
N ASN A 49 -2.74 11.06 -12.75
CA ASN A 49 -2.66 11.82 -11.50
C ASN A 49 -1.52 11.38 -10.59
N LEU A 50 -0.71 10.44 -11.07
CA LEU A 50 0.47 9.97 -10.37
C LEU A 50 1.68 10.77 -10.87
N PRO A 51 2.59 11.19 -9.98
CA PRO A 51 3.91 11.66 -10.38
C PRO A 51 4.59 10.63 -11.29
N ASN A 52 5.45 11.09 -12.21
CA ASN A 52 6.16 10.20 -13.15
C ASN A 52 7.01 9.13 -12.45
N THR A 53 7.44 9.37 -11.22
CA THR A 53 8.18 8.39 -10.40
C THR A 53 7.31 7.24 -9.89
N ILE A 54 5.98 7.32 -10.03
CA ILE A 54 5.04 6.28 -9.60
C ILE A 54 4.38 5.70 -10.86
N HIS A 55 4.69 4.45 -11.16
CA HIS A 55 4.10 3.73 -12.28
C HIS A 55 2.63 3.37 -11.99
N SER A 56 2.36 2.83 -10.81
CA SER A 56 1.01 2.50 -10.36
C SER A 56 0.89 2.62 -8.84
N LEU A 57 -0.34 2.87 -8.37
CA LEU A 57 -0.68 2.96 -6.96
C LEU A 57 -2.12 2.50 -6.80
N GLY A 58 -2.38 1.63 -5.83
CA GLY A 58 -3.72 1.12 -5.58
C GLY A 58 -3.89 0.56 -4.18
N TYR A 59 -5.15 0.34 -3.82
CA TYR A 59 -5.56 -0.32 -2.59
C TYR A 59 -6.09 -1.69 -2.96
N TYR A 60 -5.91 -2.65 -2.05
CA TYR A 60 -6.66 -3.87 -2.11
C TYR A 60 -7.10 -4.31 -0.72
N PHE A 61 -8.17 -5.09 -0.69
CA PHE A 61 -8.82 -5.50 0.53
C PHE A 61 -9.02 -7.01 0.48
N TYR A 62 -8.50 -7.70 1.49
CA TYR A 62 -8.82 -9.10 1.75
C TYR A 62 -9.88 -9.18 2.83
N PHE A 63 -11.08 -9.65 2.49
CA PHE A 63 -12.15 -9.90 3.46
C PHE A 63 -12.34 -11.39 3.68
N GLY A 64 -12.10 -11.85 4.91
CA GLY A 64 -12.42 -13.21 5.33
C GLY A 64 -11.60 -14.32 4.65
N PHE A 65 -10.52 -13.97 3.94
CA PHE A 65 -9.61 -14.95 3.37
C PHE A 65 -8.80 -15.61 4.49
N GLN A 66 -9.01 -16.92 4.72
CA GLN A 66 -8.36 -17.66 5.81
C GLN A 66 -8.53 -17.00 7.18
N GLU A 67 -9.72 -16.46 7.47
CA GLU A 67 -10.03 -15.71 8.72
C GLU A 67 -9.22 -14.40 8.89
N MET A 68 -8.40 -14.04 7.90
CA MET A 68 -7.68 -12.78 7.89
C MET A 68 -8.52 -11.68 7.26
N THR A 69 -8.51 -10.52 7.90
CA THR A 69 -8.85 -9.26 7.24
C THR A 69 -7.56 -8.50 7.05
N LYS A 70 -7.24 -8.15 5.80
CA LYS A 70 -6.06 -7.34 5.48
C LYS A 70 -6.44 -6.20 4.55
N VAL A 71 -5.78 -5.07 4.74
CA VAL A 71 -5.81 -3.97 3.78
C VAL A 71 -4.41 -3.72 3.27
N GLY A 72 -4.29 -3.75 1.96
CA GLY A 72 -3.07 -3.56 1.22
C GLY A 72 -3.03 -2.25 0.49
N ILE A 73 -1.84 -1.67 0.38
CA ILE A 73 -1.53 -0.55 -0.50
C ILE A 73 -0.30 -0.97 -1.31
N GLU A 74 -0.53 -1.27 -2.58
CA GLU A 74 0.55 -1.59 -3.52
C GLU A 74 0.93 -0.33 -4.30
N MET A 75 2.22 -0.05 -4.37
CA MET A 75 2.77 0.96 -5.25
C MET A 75 3.94 0.40 -6.05
N ARG A 76 4.06 0.83 -7.30
CA ARG A 76 5.21 0.54 -8.16
C ARG A 76 5.95 1.83 -8.42
N LEU A 77 7.17 1.91 -7.91
CA LEU A 77 8.04 3.06 -8.07
C LEU A 77 8.95 2.82 -9.28
N ARG A 78 9.03 3.79 -10.19
CA ARG A 78 9.99 3.75 -11.30
C ARG A 78 11.38 4.04 -10.78
N LEU A 79 12.34 3.22 -11.18
CA LEU A 79 13.75 3.45 -10.89
C LEU A 79 14.30 4.52 -11.86
N PRO A 80 15.35 5.27 -11.48
CA PRO A 80 15.89 6.35 -12.29
C PRO A 80 16.25 5.89 -13.71
N ASP A 81 15.92 6.71 -14.71
CA ASP A 81 16.33 6.55 -16.11
C ASP A 81 15.98 5.20 -16.76
N THR A 82 14.96 4.50 -16.24
CA THR A 82 14.50 3.19 -16.75
C THR A 82 12.97 3.08 -16.70
N GLU A 83 12.41 2.11 -17.43
CA GLU A 83 11.03 1.65 -17.23
C GLU A 83 10.93 0.59 -16.11
N THR A 84 12.07 0.19 -15.52
CA THR A 84 12.14 -0.79 -14.44
C THR A 84 11.46 -0.23 -13.19
N THR A 85 10.74 -1.10 -12.49
CA THR A 85 10.03 -0.74 -11.26
C THR A 85 10.39 -1.63 -10.09
N ILE A 86 10.33 -1.05 -8.90
CA ILE A 86 10.27 -1.79 -7.63
C ILE A 86 8.85 -1.68 -7.06
N ASN A 87 8.28 -2.81 -6.66
CA ASN A 87 7.01 -2.87 -5.97
C ASN A 87 7.26 -2.72 -4.47
N VAL A 88 6.47 -1.85 -3.84
CA VAL A 88 6.40 -1.71 -2.39
C VAL A 88 4.94 -1.93 -1.99
N ASP A 89 4.72 -2.90 -1.11
CA ASP A 89 3.39 -3.28 -0.69
C ASP A 89 3.26 -3.18 0.84
N TYR A 90 2.30 -2.38 1.28
CA TYR A 90 1.98 -2.19 2.70
C TYR A 90 0.73 -2.99 3.04
N GLN A 91 0.88 -4.03 3.86
CA GLN A 91 -0.23 -4.84 4.34
C GLN A 91 -0.49 -4.57 5.81
N TYR A 92 -1.69 -4.09 6.12
CA TYR A 92 -2.15 -3.96 7.49
C TYR A 92 -3.03 -5.14 7.85
N ASP A 93 -2.58 -5.92 8.83
CA ASP A 93 -3.36 -6.98 9.46
C ASP A 93 -4.24 -6.39 10.57
N VAL A 94 -5.55 -6.54 10.44
CA VAL A 94 -6.52 -6.00 11.41
C VAL A 94 -6.48 -6.73 12.74
N ASN A 95 -6.22 -8.04 12.69
CA ASN A 95 -6.23 -8.91 13.83
C ASN A 95 -4.98 -8.64 14.70
N ASN A 96 -3.82 -8.50 14.04
CA ASN A 96 -2.53 -8.33 14.71
C ASN A 96 -2.13 -6.85 14.88
N GLN A 97 -2.86 -5.93 14.26
CA GLN A 97 -2.62 -4.48 14.28
C GLN A 97 -1.20 -4.06 13.86
N GLN A 98 -0.57 -4.83 12.99
CA GLN A 98 0.77 -4.61 12.47
C GLN A 98 0.68 -4.13 11.01
N LEU A 99 1.49 -3.13 10.67
CA LEU A 99 1.73 -2.77 9.27
C LEU A 99 3.01 -3.46 8.80
N GLU A 100 2.86 -4.34 7.84
CA GLU A 100 3.94 -5.06 7.19
C GLU A 100 4.26 -4.41 5.86
N ARG A 101 5.55 -4.31 5.51
CA ARG A 101 6.02 -3.80 4.23
C ARG A 101 6.80 -4.88 3.51
N PHE A 102 6.40 -5.15 2.28
CA PHE A 102 7.05 -6.08 1.38
C PHE A 102 7.67 -5.29 0.23
N MET A 103 8.82 -5.74 -0.25
CA MET A 103 9.45 -5.20 -1.45
C MET A 103 9.80 -6.34 -2.41
N TRP A 104 9.53 -6.12 -3.68
CA TRP A 104 9.79 -7.09 -4.74
C TRP A 104 9.88 -6.39 -6.10
N TYR A 105 10.50 -7.02 -7.08
CA TYR A 105 10.52 -6.57 -8.47
C TYR A 105 10.08 -7.72 -9.38
N TYR A 106 9.65 -7.40 -10.59
CA TYR A 106 9.45 -8.44 -11.58
C TYR A 106 10.79 -8.85 -12.15
N ASP A 107 11.11 -10.13 -12.03
CA ASP A 107 12.23 -10.77 -12.70
C ASP A 107 11.71 -12.07 -13.34
N ASP A 108 12.12 -12.30 -14.58
CA ASP A 108 11.68 -13.43 -15.41
C ASP A 108 12.07 -14.78 -14.78
N GLU A 109 13.05 -14.79 -13.87
CA GLU A 109 13.55 -16.00 -13.21
C GLU A 109 12.88 -16.31 -11.85
N SER A 110 12.16 -15.35 -11.26
CA SER A 110 11.70 -15.46 -9.87
C SER A 110 10.19 -15.28 -9.71
N THR A 111 9.57 -16.22 -8.98
CA THR A 111 8.17 -16.15 -8.58
C THR A 111 8.07 -15.70 -7.12
N GLY A 112 7.66 -14.46 -6.87
CA GLY A 112 7.21 -14.00 -5.55
C GLY A 112 8.12 -13.00 -4.82
N TYR A 113 8.03 -13.00 -3.48
CA TYR A 113 8.77 -12.08 -2.60
C TYR A 113 10.24 -12.50 -2.45
N PHE A 114 11.13 -11.51 -2.30
CA PHE A 114 12.58 -11.71 -2.31
C PHE A 114 13.20 -11.66 -0.92
N GLN A 115 14.42 -12.19 -0.81
CA GLN A 115 15.30 -11.94 0.32
C GLN A 115 15.77 -10.48 0.30
N GLN A 116 16.13 -9.96 1.47
CA GLN A 116 16.63 -8.59 1.58
C GLN A 116 17.86 -8.34 0.68
N SER A 117 18.80 -9.29 0.64
CA SER A 117 20.03 -9.21 -0.16
C SER A 117 19.76 -9.10 -1.67
N GLN A 118 18.73 -9.79 -2.17
CA GLN A 118 18.35 -9.72 -3.59
C GLN A 118 17.76 -8.36 -3.95
N ILE A 119 16.98 -7.76 -3.04
CA ILE A 119 16.44 -6.41 -3.21
C ILE A 119 17.55 -5.37 -3.15
N GLU A 120 18.48 -5.52 -2.20
CA GLU A 120 19.63 -4.64 -2.07
C GLU A 120 20.51 -4.67 -3.33
N ALA A 121 20.84 -5.86 -3.84
CA ALA A 121 21.63 -6.02 -5.05
C ALA A 121 20.95 -5.36 -6.27
N PHE A 122 19.67 -5.65 -6.47
CA PHE A 122 18.88 -5.05 -7.55
C PHE A 122 18.84 -3.52 -7.47
N LEU A 123 18.57 -2.95 -6.28
CA LEU A 123 18.51 -1.50 -6.13
C LEU A 123 19.88 -0.83 -6.37
N VAL A 124 20.97 -1.48 -5.96
CA VAL A 124 22.34 -0.97 -6.20
C VAL A 124 22.63 -0.87 -7.70
N GLU A 125 22.24 -1.86 -8.49
CA GLU A 125 22.38 -1.82 -9.96
C GLU A 125 21.63 -0.65 -10.60
N HIS A 126 20.57 -0.19 -9.94
CA HIS A 126 19.75 0.94 -10.35
C HIS A 126 20.05 2.25 -9.59
N GLY A 127 21.18 2.32 -8.88
CA GLY A 127 21.63 3.55 -8.20
C GLY A 127 20.75 3.98 -7.03
N LYS A 128 20.08 3.02 -6.37
CA LYS A 128 19.18 3.24 -5.23
C LYS A 128 19.56 2.35 -4.06
N THR A 129 19.06 2.72 -2.89
CA THR A 129 19.13 1.92 -1.67
C THR A 129 17.74 1.56 -1.16
N VAL A 130 17.64 0.52 -0.35
CA VAL A 130 16.38 0.14 0.33
C VAL A 130 15.83 1.31 1.13
N ASP A 131 16.68 2.06 1.85
CA ASP A 131 16.25 3.21 2.66
C ASP A 131 15.67 4.36 1.84
N GLU A 132 16.17 4.60 0.63
CA GLU A 132 15.57 5.58 -0.28
C GLU A 132 14.20 5.13 -0.74
N ILE A 133 14.06 3.86 -1.13
CA ILE A 133 12.77 3.28 -1.51
C ILE A 133 11.77 3.33 -0.35
N ARG A 134 12.20 3.01 0.88
CA ARG A 134 11.38 3.16 2.10
C ARG A 134 10.86 4.59 2.24
N LYS A 135 11.77 5.58 2.18
CA LYS A 135 11.42 7.01 2.33
C LYS A 135 10.48 7.49 1.24
N GLU A 136 10.73 7.13 -0.02
CA GLU A 136 9.87 7.50 -1.15
C GLU A 136 8.47 6.90 -0.99
N ALA A 137 8.38 5.61 -0.67
CA ALA A 137 7.12 4.93 -0.47
C ALA A 137 6.33 5.48 0.74
N ASP A 138 7.02 5.70 1.87
CA ASP A 138 6.42 6.32 3.06
C ASP A 138 5.92 7.74 2.74
N ASN A 139 6.65 8.50 1.93
CA ASN A 139 6.24 9.84 1.49
C ASN A 139 4.99 9.80 0.60
N VAL A 140 4.88 8.84 -0.32
CA VAL A 140 3.66 8.63 -1.12
C VAL A 140 2.48 8.28 -0.22
N LEU A 141 2.69 7.38 0.73
CA LEU A 141 1.66 7.00 1.70
C LEU A 141 1.20 8.23 2.52
N ARG A 142 2.13 9.06 3.01
CA ARG A 142 1.85 10.31 3.76
C ARG A 142 1.08 11.33 2.95
N ASN A 143 1.70 11.76 1.85
CA ASN A 143 1.35 13.01 1.20
C ASN A 143 0.37 12.83 0.05
N LYS A 144 0.18 11.60 -0.42
CA LYS A 144 -0.84 11.26 -1.41
C LYS A 144 -1.98 10.46 -0.80
N VAL A 145 -1.70 9.24 -0.33
CA VAL A 145 -2.74 8.30 0.10
C VAL A 145 -3.53 8.81 1.30
N LEU A 146 -2.84 9.15 2.40
CA LEU A 146 -3.51 9.61 3.60
C LEU A 146 -4.15 10.99 3.43
N LYS A 147 -3.49 11.86 2.66
CA LYS A 147 -4.05 13.17 2.33
C LYS A 147 -5.37 13.03 1.59
N ASP A 148 -5.41 12.24 0.51
CA ASP A 148 -6.65 12.01 -0.25
C ASP A 148 -7.73 11.38 0.63
N TRP A 149 -7.36 10.38 1.45
CA TRP A 149 -8.29 9.74 2.39
C TRP A 149 -8.97 10.74 3.33
N THR A 150 -8.21 11.69 3.90
CA THR A 150 -8.77 12.71 4.81
C THR A 150 -9.73 13.69 4.13
N THR A 151 -9.73 13.79 2.79
CA THR A 151 -10.68 14.67 2.06
C THR A 151 -12.07 14.09 1.94
N ILE A 152 -12.19 12.75 1.95
CA ILE A 152 -13.47 12.03 1.76
C ILE A 152 -13.99 11.43 3.06
N TYR A 153 -13.13 11.33 4.07
CA TYR A 153 -13.47 10.80 5.37
C TYR A 153 -12.85 11.68 6.45
N SER A 154 -13.69 12.16 7.38
CA SER A 154 -13.25 12.93 8.56
C SER A 154 -12.52 12.03 9.56
N SER A 155 -11.31 11.63 9.18
CA SER A 155 -10.41 10.80 9.98
C SER A 155 -9.84 11.61 11.14
N ARG A 156 -9.70 10.97 12.31
CA ARG A 156 -8.93 11.52 13.44
C ARG A 156 -7.42 11.40 13.25
N PHE A 157 -7.00 10.79 12.15
CA PHE A 157 -5.62 10.60 11.76
C PHE A 157 -5.38 11.15 10.36
N GLY A 158 -4.14 11.51 10.06
CA GLY A 158 -3.78 12.12 8.79
C GLY A 158 -2.28 12.06 8.53
N PRO A 159 -1.78 12.86 7.57
CA PRO A 159 -0.37 12.86 7.17
C PRO A 159 0.61 13.00 8.33
N ASP A 160 0.25 13.82 9.34
CA ASP A 160 1.10 14.17 10.48
C ASP A 160 0.88 13.30 11.72
N ASN A 161 -0.20 12.50 11.74
CA ASN A 161 -0.53 11.63 12.86
C ASN A 161 -1.12 10.33 12.34
N TRP A 162 -0.29 9.30 12.24
CA TRP A 162 -0.67 7.99 11.72
C TRP A 162 -1.33 7.10 12.80
N GLY A 163 -1.39 7.58 14.04
CA GLY A 163 -1.55 6.74 15.21
C GLY A 163 -0.29 5.91 15.50
N GLU A 164 -0.39 5.01 16.47
CA GLU A 164 0.69 4.09 16.82
C GLU A 164 0.76 2.93 15.82
N VAL A 165 1.49 3.16 14.72
CA VAL A 165 1.77 2.15 13.68
C VAL A 165 3.28 1.96 13.57
N SER A 166 3.76 0.78 13.96
CA SER A 166 5.10 0.31 13.58
C SER A 166 5.02 -0.24 12.16
N VAL A 167 6.00 0.09 11.31
CA VAL A 167 6.19 -0.56 10.01
C VAL A 167 7.25 -1.64 10.20
N LYS A 168 6.93 -2.87 9.83
CA LYS A 168 7.86 -4.00 9.87
C LYS A 168 8.12 -4.47 8.45
N ASP A 169 9.38 -4.48 8.04
CA ASP A 169 9.73 -5.07 6.75
C ASP A 169 9.69 -6.59 6.85
N ILE A 170 9.11 -7.20 5.83
CA ILE A 170 9.00 -8.65 5.70
C ILE A 170 9.79 -9.07 4.47
N TRP A 171 10.73 -9.98 4.71
CA TRP A 171 11.62 -10.54 3.69
C TRP A 171 11.39 -12.05 3.62
N ARG A 172 11.62 -12.64 2.45
CA ARG A 172 11.68 -14.10 2.34
C ARG A 172 12.87 -14.62 3.16
N THR A 173 12.62 -15.60 4.01
CA THR A 173 13.67 -16.39 4.66
C THR A 173 14.08 -17.54 3.73
N GLU A 174 15.34 -17.96 3.82
CA GLU A 174 15.88 -19.13 3.11
C GLU A 174 15.05 -20.41 3.34
#